data_AF-A0A538JHR7-F1
#
_entry.id   AF-A0A538JHR7-F1
#
_cell.length_a   1.000
_cell.length_b   1.000
_cell.length_c   1.000
_cell.angle_alpha   90.00
_cell.angle_beta   90.00
_cell.angle_gamma   90.00
#
_symmetry.space_group_name_H-M   'P 1'
#
loop_
_entity.id
_entity.type
_entity.pdbx_description
1 polymer ?
#
loop_
_entity_poly.entity_id
_entity_poly.type
_entity_poly.pdbx_seq_one_letter_code
_entity_poly.pdbx_strand_id
1 'polypeptide(L)'
;MAVSACGASAGTTPKAVNVGGAQVPVAQLSSVLGGLCDTRRAGTDAVSARTAFYNHAHENLHVLATATEVPDRRAAGRLLEAMQRVEADLAPVGDRTLLPTHVNELLRTARASLDRLDIPSRSCQEADTR
;
A
#
# COMPACT_ATOMS: atom_id res chain seq x y z
N MET A 1 13.00 34.31 -32.77
CA MET A 1 13.75 33.76 -31.63
C MET A 1 12.94 32.62 -31.03
N ALA A 2 13.62 31.48 -30.82
CA ALA A 2 13.24 30.21 -30.19
C ALA A 2 11.76 29.87 -29.92
N VAL A 3 11.27 28.81 -30.57
CA VAL A 3 10.14 28.00 -30.13
C VAL A 3 10.73 26.84 -29.32
N SER A 4 10.43 26.78 -28.02
CA SER A 4 10.73 25.62 -27.18
C SER A 4 9.76 25.57 -26.02
N ALA A 5 8.89 24.58 -26.05
CA ALA A 5 8.43 23.92 -24.84
C ALA A 5 8.14 22.46 -25.22
N CYS A 6 8.85 21.58 -24.53
CA CYS A 6 8.95 20.16 -24.74
C CYS A 6 7.57 19.49 -24.81
N GLY A 7 7.43 18.54 -25.73
CA GLY A 7 6.30 17.65 -25.78
C GLY A 7 6.12 16.98 -24.42
N ALA A 8 4.95 17.18 -23.82
CA ALA A 8 4.46 16.31 -22.77
C ALA A 8 4.32 14.93 -23.41
N SER A 9 5.31 14.06 -23.20
CA SER A 9 5.11 12.64 -23.35
C SER A 9 3.96 12.27 -22.43
N ALA A 10 2.77 12.08 -23.01
CA ALA A 10 1.65 11.46 -22.35
C ALA A 10 2.08 10.04 -22.01
N GLY A 11 2.77 9.88 -20.89
CA GLY A 11 3.13 8.60 -20.33
C GLY A 11 1.82 7.87 -20.06
N THR A 12 1.50 6.90 -20.90
CA THR A 12 0.39 5.98 -20.63
C THR A 12 0.70 5.32 -19.30
N THR A 13 -0.04 5.67 -18.25
CA THR A 13 0.12 5.03 -16.95
C THR A 13 -0.04 3.52 -17.16
N PRO A 14 0.94 2.70 -16.74
CA PRO A 14 0.86 1.26 -16.92
C PRO A 14 -0.45 0.74 -16.34
N LYS A 15 -1.18 -0.09 -17.09
CA LYS A 15 -2.42 -0.72 -16.59
C LYS A 15 -2.10 -1.87 -15.63
N ALA A 16 -0.90 -2.43 -15.74
CA ALA A 16 -0.42 -3.55 -14.93
C ALA A 16 1.10 -3.47 -14.75
N VAL A 17 1.59 -4.13 -13.69
CA VAL A 17 3.00 -4.31 -13.35
C VAL A 17 3.34 -5.81 -13.43
N ASN A 18 4.51 -6.15 -13.94
CA ASN A 18 4.99 -7.53 -13.93
C ASN A 18 5.54 -7.87 -12.54
N VAL A 19 4.95 -8.87 -11.88
CA VAL A 19 5.33 -9.36 -10.56
C VAL A 19 5.59 -10.85 -10.69
N GLY A 20 6.86 -11.26 -10.65
CA GLY A 20 7.24 -12.68 -10.73
C GLY A 20 6.77 -13.39 -12.00
N GLY A 21 6.59 -12.68 -13.12
CA GLY A 21 6.07 -13.22 -14.38
C GLY A 21 4.55 -13.09 -14.56
N ALA A 22 3.81 -12.67 -13.53
CA ALA A 22 2.38 -12.39 -13.61
C ALA A 22 2.11 -10.90 -13.85
N GLN A 23 1.05 -10.58 -14.61
CA GLN A 23 0.59 -9.20 -14.78
C GLN A 23 -0.40 -8.83 -13.68
N VAL A 24 -0.01 -7.92 -12.79
CA VAL A 24 -0.84 -7.45 -11.68
C VAL A 24 -1.44 -6.08 -12.04
N PRO A 25 -2.76 -5.89 -12.02
CA PRO A 25 -3.37 -4.59 -12.31
C PRO A 25 -2.92 -3.50 -11.33
N VAL A 26 -2.64 -2.30 -11.83
CA VAL A 26 -2.30 -1.13 -10.97
C VAL A 26 -3.45 -0.79 -10.00
N ALA A 27 -4.69 -1.03 -10.40
CA ALA A 27 -5.86 -0.89 -9.53
C ALA A 27 -5.82 -1.82 -8.31
N GLN A 28 -5.25 -3.02 -8.45
CA GLN A 28 -5.09 -3.95 -7.33
C GLN A 28 -4.00 -3.46 -6.37
N LEU A 29 -2.87 -2.96 -6.88
CA LEU A 29 -1.81 -2.43 -6.03
C LEU A 29 -2.26 -1.18 -5.27
N SER A 30 -3.01 -0.30 -5.91
CA SER A 30 -3.54 0.92 -5.27
C SER A 30 -4.68 0.66 -4.29
N SER A 31 -5.43 -0.45 -4.42
CA SER A 31 -6.53 -0.78 -3.49
C SER A 31 -6.03 -1.10 -2.08
N VAL A 32 -4.76 -1.47 -1.92
CA VAL A 32 -4.13 -1.73 -0.62
C VAL A 32 -4.30 -0.56 0.36
N LEU A 33 -4.26 0.68 -0.16
CA LEU A 33 -4.43 1.86 0.66
C LEU A 33 -5.84 1.92 1.23
N GLY A 34 -6.86 1.52 0.47
CA GLY A 34 -8.25 1.45 0.95
C GLY A 34 -8.39 0.54 2.17
N GLY A 35 -7.92 -0.71 2.08
CA GLY A 35 -7.97 -1.65 3.20
C GLY A 35 -7.17 -1.19 4.43
N LEU A 36 -6.03 -0.52 4.23
CA LEU A 36 -5.29 0.10 5.32
C LEU A 36 -6.02 1.29 5.95
N CYS A 37 -6.73 2.09 5.16
CA CYS A 37 -7.56 3.16 5.67
C CYS A 37 -8.74 2.62 6.49
N ASP A 38 -9.38 1.53 6.05
CA ASP A 38 -10.42 0.84 6.82
C ASP A 38 -9.88 0.26 8.13
N THR A 39 -8.70 -0.36 8.09
CA THR A 39 -8.01 -0.84 9.30
C THR A 39 -7.74 0.30 10.28
N ARG A 40 -7.32 1.46 9.76
CA ARG A 40 -7.10 2.66 10.57
C ARG A 40 -8.39 3.21 11.18
N ARG A 41 -9.50 3.20 10.43
CA ARG A 41 -10.83 3.64 10.92
C ARG A 41 -11.36 2.73 12.03
N ALA A 42 -11.09 1.43 11.96
CA ALA A 42 -11.45 0.48 13.02
C ALA A 42 -10.71 0.76 14.35
N GLY A 43 -9.60 1.50 14.32
CA GLY A 43 -8.87 1.91 15.51
C GLY A 43 -8.34 0.69 16.28
N THR A 44 -8.73 0.55 17.54
CA THR A 44 -8.31 -0.55 18.42
C THR A 44 -9.33 -1.69 18.49
N ASP A 45 -10.43 -1.64 17.72
CA ASP A 45 -11.39 -2.75 17.66
C ASP A 45 -10.73 -3.95 16.99
N ALA A 46 -10.50 -5.00 17.80
CA ALA A 46 -9.80 -6.20 17.38
C ALA A 46 -10.47 -6.92 16.19
N VAL A 47 -11.81 -7.02 16.22
CA VAL A 47 -12.55 -7.77 15.22
C VAL A 47 -12.59 -6.98 13.93
N SER A 48 -13.03 -5.72 14.01
CA SER A 48 -13.14 -4.85 12.84
C SER A 48 -11.78 -4.59 12.18
N ALA A 49 -10.71 -4.37 12.96
CA ALA A 49 -9.38 -4.13 12.40
C ALA A 49 -8.79 -5.39 11.76
N ARG A 50 -8.98 -6.57 12.37
CA ARG A 50 -8.55 -7.84 11.75
C ARG A 50 -9.28 -8.09 10.44
N THR A 51 -10.61 -7.94 10.44
CA THR A 51 -11.42 -8.12 9.23
C THR A 51 -10.98 -7.15 8.15
N ALA A 52 -10.79 -5.87 8.49
CA ALA A 52 -10.33 -4.86 7.54
C ALA A 52 -8.95 -5.21 6.94
N PHE A 53 -7.99 -5.54 7.80
CA PHE A 53 -6.62 -5.80 7.39
C PHE A 53 -6.49 -7.08 6.55
N TYR A 54 -6.94 -8.22 7.07
CA TYR A 54 -6.74 -9.52 6.42
C TYR A 54 -7.59 -9.69 5.16
N ASN A 55 -8.79 -9.10 5.09
CA ASN A 55 -9.66 -9.28 3.92
C ASN A 55 -9.40 -8.26 2.81
N HIS A 56 -8.92 -7.05 3.13
CA HIS A 56 -8.83 -5.96 2.15
C HIS A 56 -7.41 -5.47 1.85
N ALA A 57 -6.43 -5.71 2.73
CA ALA A 57 -5.07 -5.19 2.56
C ALA A 57 -3.99 -6.29 2.48
N HIS A 58 -4.05 -7.31 3.34
CA HIS A 58 -2.95 -8.25 3.63
C HIS A 58 -2.33 -8.89 2.39
N GLU A 59 -3.12 -9.58 1.57
CA GLU A 59 -2.59 -10.24 0.36
C GLU A 59 -2.01 -9.22 -0.64
N ASN A 60 -2.68 -8.09 -0.84
CA ASN A 60 -2.21 -7.06 -1.76
C ASN A 60 -0.93 -6.36 -1.26
N LEU A 61 -0.66 -6.36 0.05
CA LEU A 61 0.62 -5.90 0.59
C LEU A 61 1.77 -6.85 0.22
N HIS A 62 1.56 -8.17 0.25
CA HIS A 62 2.55 -9.14 -0.22
C HIS A 62 2.83 -8.96 -1.71
N VAL A 63 1.79 -8.77 -2.52
CA VAL A 63 1.93 -8.49 -3.96
C VAL A 63 2.69 -7.18 -4.20
N LEU A 64 2.36 -6.11 -3.47
CA LEU A 64 3.06 -4.83 -3.55
C LEU A 64 4.53 -4.96 -3.13
N ALA A 65 4.84 -5.70 -2.07
CA ALA A 65 6.21 -5.95 -1.64
C ALA A 65 7.01 -6.67 -2.72
N THR A 66 6.42 -7.71 -3.33
CA THR A 66 7.04 -8.46 -4.44
C THR A 66 7.27 -7.56 -5.66
N ALA A 67 6.29 -6.72 -6.01
CA ALA A 67 6.43 -5.77 -7.10
C ALA A 67 7.55 -4.73 -6.83
N THR A 68 7.68 -4.30 -5.57
CA THR A 68 8.67 -3.31 -5.13
C THR A 68 10.08 -3.90 -5.06
N GLU A 69 10.22 -5.22 -4.90
CA GLU A 69 11.53 -5.86 -4.65
C GLU A 69 12.53 -5.63 -5.77
N VAL A 70 12.09 -5.69 -7.03
CA VAL A 70 12.95 -5.51 -8.21
C VAL A 70 13.53 -4.08 -8.28
N PRO A 71 12.72 -3.00 -8.24
CA PRO A 71 13.25 -1.63 -8.27
C PRO A 71 13.89 -1.18 -6.95
N ASP A 72 13.40 -1.63 -5.78
CA ASP A 72 13.97 -1.28 -4.46
C ASP A 72 13.70 -2.38 -3.40
N ARG A 73 14.62 -3.35 -3.33
CA ARG A 73 14.58 -4.42 -2.31
C ARG A 73 14.54 -3.90 -0.88
N ARG A 74 15.17 -2.76 -0.57
CA ARG A 74 15.14 -2.20 0.79
C ARG A 74 13.76 -1.62 1.11
N ALA A 75 13.08 -1.02 0.14
CA ALA A 75 11.70 -0.57 0.31
C ALA A 75 10.74 -1.74 0.51
N ALA A 76 10.89 -2.82 -0.26
CA ALA A 76 10.11 -4.05 -0.05
C ALA A 76 10.30 -4.62 1.38
N GLY A 77 11.54 -4.67 1.87
CA GLY A 77 11.83 -5.09 3.25
C GLY A 77 11.13 -4.21 4.30
N ARG A 78 11.24 -2.88 4.18
CA ARG A 78 10.55 -1.95 5.10
C ARG A 78 9.03 -2.10 5.08
N LEU A 79 8.44 -2.38 3.92
CA LEU A 79 7.01 -2.64 3.79
C LEU A 79 6.62 -3.90 4.56
N LEU A 80 7.36 -4.99 4.38
CA LEU A 80 7.10 -6.26 5.07
C LEU A 80 7.29 -6.15 6.59
N GLU A 81 8.32 -5.43 7.05
CA GLU A 81 8.53 -5.20 8.48
C GLU A 81 7.39 -4.38 9.11
N ALA A 82 6.90 -3.34 8.42
CA ALA A 82 5.76 -2.56 8.89
C ALA A 82 4.47 -3.38 8.91
N MET A 83 4.29 -4.28 7.93
CA MET A 83 3.18 -5.22 7.88
C MET A 83 3.21 -6.20 9.05
N GLN A 84 4.38 -6.77 9.35
CA GLN A 84 4.57 -7.67 10.50
C GLN A 84 4.26 -7.00 11.84
N ARG A 85 4.57 -5.70 12.00
CA ARG A 85 4.18 -4.94 13.21
C ARG A 85 2.66 -4.89 13.37
N VAL A 86 1.92 -4.62 12.30
CA VAL A 86 0.44 -4.64 12.32
C VAL A 86 -0.09 -6.05 12.60
N GLU A 87 0.49 -7.09 12.00
CA GLU A 87 0.11 -8.48 12.28
C GLU A 87 0.33 -8.85 13.76
N ALA A 88 1.44 -8.39 14.35
CA ALA A 88 1.76 -8.61 15.76
C ALA A 88 0.73 -7.94 16.69
N ASP A 89 0.32 -6.71 16.40
CA ASP A 89 -0.72 -6.01 17.17
C ASP A 89 -2.09 -6.70 17.06
N LEU A 90 -2.39 -7.29 15.90
CA LEU A 90 -3.64 -7.98 15.62
C LEU A 90 -3.66 -9.44 16.10
N ALA A 91 -2.54 -9.98 16.55
CA ALA A 91 -2.44 -11.33 17.10
C ALA A 91 -3.33 -11.50 18.35
N PRO A 92 -3.69 -12.74 18.75
CA PRO A 92 -4.52 -12.97 19.94
C PRO A 92 -3.97 -12.28 21.20
N VAL A 93 -2.65 -12.25 21.37
CA VAL A 93 -1.94 -11.63 22.50
C VAL A 93 -1.30 -10.27 22.15
N GLY A 94 -1.64 -9.69 21.01
CA GLY A 94 -1.05 -8.42 20.52
C GLY A 94 -1.49 -7.18 21.30
N ASP A 95 -0.60 -6.19 21.36
CA ASP A 95 -0.88 -4.89 21.97
C ASP A 95 -1.58 -3.95 20.97
N ARG A 96 -2.91 -3.90 21.09
CA ARG A 96 -3.75 -3.09 20.20
C ARG A 96 -3.62 -1.59 20.43
N THR A 97 -3.00 -1.15 21.52
CA THR A 97 -2.75 0.27 21.75
C THR A 97 -1.73 0.85 20.76
N LEU A 98 -0.86 -0.01 20.20
CA LEU A 98 0.14 0.35 19.19
C LEU A 98 -0.41 0.32 17.75
N LEU A 99 -1.55 -0.35 17.54
CA LEU A 99 -2.13 -0.58 16.22
C LEU A 99 -2.31 0.71 15.38
N PRO A 100 -2.86 1.82 15.92
CA PRO A 100 -2.96 3.05 15.13
C PRO A 100 -1.60 3.59 14.66
N THR A 101 -0.56 3.44 15.48
CA THR A 101 0.81 3.89 15.15
C THR A 101 1.40 3.02 14.04
N HIS A 102 1.34 1.69 14.18
CA HIS A 102 1.88 0.77 13.19
C HIS A 102 1.09 0.78 11.88
N VAL A 103 -0.24 0.94 11.89
CA VAL A 103 -1.04 1.11 10.67
C VAL A 103 -0.66 2.41 9.93
N ASN A 104 -0.41 3.51 10.65
CA ASN A 104 0.05 4.74 10.03
C ASN A 104 1.46 4.62 9.45
N GLU A 105 2.33 3.82 10.07
CA GLU A 105 3.64 3.49 9.51
C GLU A 105 3.51 2.66 8.24
N LEU A 106 2.67 1.62 8.26
CA LEU A 106 2.38 0.78 7.11
C LEU A 106 1.78 1.56 5.94
N LEU A 107 0.88 2.52 6.21
CA LEU A 107 0.37 3.44 5.20
C LEU A 107 1.50 4.26 4.54
N ARG A 108 2.49 4.72 5.31
CA ARG A 108 3.63 5.48 4.75
C ARG A 108 4.52 4.60 3.89
N THR A 109 4.85 3.39 4.35
CA THR A 109 5.71 2.47 3.59
C THR A 109 5.00 1.96 2.33
N ALA A 110 3.70 1.67 2.39
CA ALA A 110 2.90 1.27 1.23
C ALA A 110 2.86 2.38 0.16
N ARG A 111 2.68 3.64 0.55
CA ARG A 111 2.75 4.78 -0.39
C ARG A 111 4.13 4.91 -1.00
N ALA A 112 5.18 4.86 -0.20
CA ALA A 112 6.55 4.91 -0.70
C ALA A 112 6.85 3.78 -1.70
N SER A 113 6.30 2.57 -1.48
CA SER A 113 6.38 1.46 -2.43
C SER A 113 5.64 1.73 -3.74
N LEU A 114 4.40 2.26 -3.68
CA LEU A 114 3.64 2.65 -4.88
C LEU A 114 4.38 3.73 -5.68
N ASP A 115 4.99 4.70 -5.01
CA ASP A 115 5.79 5.75 -5.66
C ASP A 115 7.00 5.16 -6.41
N ARG A 116 7.61 4.05 -5.93
CA ARG A 116 8.69 3.36 -6.66
C ARG A 116 8.24 2.58 -7.88
N LEU A 117 6.94 2.37 -8.01
CA LEU A 117 6.31 1.75 -9.17
C LEU A 117 5.66 2.79 -10.09
N ASP A 118 5.86 4.09 -9.82
CA ASP A 118 5.19 5.20 -10.50
C ASP A 118 3.65 5.08 -10.46
N ILE A 119 3.12 4.48 -9.38
CA ILE A 119 1.68 4.32 -9.18
C ILE A 119 1.18 5.46 -8.28
N PRO A 120 0.21 6.28 -8.73
CA PRO A 120 -0.32 7.35 -7.93
C PRO A 120 -1.00 6.81 -6.67
N SER A 121 -0.58 7.33 -5.51
CA SER A 121 -1.16 6.98 -4.21
C SER A 121 -2.21 8.02 -3.78
N ARG A 122 -3.41 7.54 -3.43
CA ARG A 122 -4.47 8.41 -2.89
C ARG A 122 -4.37 8.51 -1.37
N SER A 123 -4.80 9.66 -0.85
CA SER A 123 -4.96 9.82 0.59
C SER A 123 -6.16 9.01 1.09
N CYS A 124 -6.18 8.65 2.37
CA CYS A 124 -7.33 7.96 2.96
C CYS A 124 -8.61 8.81 2.96
N GLN A 125 -8.50 10.14 2.84
CA GLN A 125 -9.65 11.05 2.77
C GLN A 125 -10.32 10.99 1.40
N GLU A 126 -9.57 10.71 0.33
CA GLU A 126 -10.12 10.53 -1.02
C GLU A 126 -10.71 9.14 -1.25
N ALA A 127 -10.45 8.19 -0.35
CA ALA A 127 -11.01 6.85 -0.39
C ALA A 127 -12.45 6.78 0.17
N ASP A 128 -12.94 7.82 0.86
CA ASP A 128 -14.29 7.87 1.49
C ASP A 128 -15.43 8.24 0.51
N THR A 129 -15.14 8.68 -0.71
CA THR A 129 -16.16 9.08 -1.71
C THR A 129 -16.58 7.96 -2.68
N ARG A 130 -16.41 6.68 -2.31
CA ARG A 130 -16.82 5.54 -3.15
C ARG A 130 -17.85 4.66 -2.48
#